data_AF-A0A2V9Q4Y0-F1
#
_entry.id   AF-A0A2V9Q4Y0-F1
#
_cell.length_a   1.000
_cell.length_b   1.000
_cell.length_c   1.000
_cell.angle_alpha   90.00
_cell.angle_beta   90.00
_cell.angle_gamma   90.00
#
_symmetry.space_group_name_H-M   'P 1'
#
loop_
_entity.id
_entity.type
_entity.pdbx_description
1 polymer ?
#
loop_
_entity_poly.entity_id
_entity_poly.type
_entity_poly.pdbx_seq_one_letter_code
_entity_poly.pdbx_strand_id
1 'polypeptide(L)'
;MFGRSISVLLVAGISLVLAVHASSQTQTTGRITGTVKDAQGAVIVGAQASVENPATGDRHSAVTDSSGTYSILQLPPATYVVNIRARGFSPAVFQD
;
A
#
# COMPACT_ATOMS: atom_id res chain seq x y z
N MET A 1 40.93 36.16 -15.76
CA MET A 1 40.10 36.12 -14.53
C MET A 1 38.58 36.09 -14.79
N PHE A 2 38.08 36.60 -15.93
CA PHE A 2 36.63 36.66 -16.23
C PHE A 2 35.93 35.30 -16.49
N GLY A 3 36.61 34.29 -17.05
CA GLY A 3 36.01 33.00 -17.38
C GLY A 3 35.68 32.09 -16.19
N ARG A 4 36.34 32.29 -15.04
CA ARG A 4 36.08 31.51 -13.81
C ARG A 4 34.75 31.91 -13.18
N SER A 5 34.43 33.20 -13.18
CA SER A 5 33.17 33.72 -12.62
C SER A 5 31.94 33.33 -13.45
N ILE A 6 32.08 33.34 -14.79
CA ILE A 6 31.01 32.91 -15.72
C ILE A 6 30.71 31.41 -15.56
N SER A 7 31.75 30.59 -15.40
CA SER A 7 31.59 29.15 -15.17
C SER A 7 30.91 28.84 -13.84
N VAL A 8 31.22 29.60 -12.77
CA VAL A 8 30.59 29.45 -11.45
C VAL A 8 29.10 29.83 -11.49
N LEU A 9 28.75 30.90 -12.22
CA LEU A 9 27.34 31.33 -12.37
C LEU A 9 26.51 30.32 -13.19
N LEU A 10 27.10 29.71 -14.23
CA LEU A 10 26.43 28.68 -15.04
C LEU A 10 26.15 27.39 -14.24
N VAL A 11 27.11 26.92 -13.43
CA VAL A 11 26.93 25.73 -12.59
C VAL A 11 25.89 25.98 -11.49
N ALA A 12 25.88 27.17 -10.89
CA ALA A 12 24.87 27.55 -9.89
C ALA A 12 23.46 27.62 -10.50
N GLY A 13 23.33 28.15 -11.72
CA GLY A 13 22.05 28.22 -12.44
C GLY A 13 21.48 26.84 -12.78
N ILE A 14 22.32 25.92 -13.26
CA ILE A 14 21.90 24.53 -13.57
C ILE A 14 21.47 23.78 -12.31
N SER A 15 22.20 23.97 -11.20
CA SER A 15 21.88 23.34 -9.91
C SER A 15 20.53 23.80 -9.35
N LEU A 16 20.17 25.08 -9.56
CA LEU A 16 18.90 25.64 -9.12
C LEU A 16 17.69 25.13 -9.95
N VAL A 17 17.90 24.88 -11.25
CA VAL A 17 16.88 24.31 -12.14
C VAL A 17 16.60 22.84 -11.83
N LEU A 18 17.61 22.07 -11.42
CA LEU A 18 17.46 20.67 -10.99
C LEU A 18 16.70 20.56 -9.66
N ALA A 19 16.83 21.54 -8.76
CA ALA A 19 16.12 21.56 -7.48
C ALA A 19 14.59 21.71 -7.62
N VAL A 20 14.11 22.38 -8.68
CA VAL A 20 12.68 22.52 -8.99
C VAL A 20 12.05 21.21 -9.49
N HIS A 21 12.85 20.28 -10.03
CA HIS A 21 12.39 18.99 -10.54
C HIS A 21 12.39 17.87 -9.49
N ALA A 22 12.64 18.20 -8.22
CA ALA A 22 12.38 17.30 -7.10
C ALA A 22 10.86 17.21 -6.84
N SER A 23 10.10 16.71 -7.82
CA SER A 23 8.72 16.33 -7.62
C SER A 23 8.72 15.16 -6.62
N SER A 24 8.16 15.39 -5.44
CA SER A 24 7.84 14.34 -4.47
C SER A 24 7.01 13.27 -5.18
N GLN A 25 7.61 12.11 -5.47
CA GLN A 25 6.87 10.93 -5.94
C GLN A 25 6.14 10.33 -4.74
N THR A 26 5.08 11.00 -4.29
CA THR A 26 4.20 10.45 -3.27
C THR A 26 3.43 9.31 -3.90
N GLN A 27 3.80 8.07 -3.59
CA GLN A 27 2.97 6.92 -3.90
C GLN A 27 1.63 7.09 -3.16
N THR A 28 0.56 7.37 -3.89
CA THR A 28 -0.78 7.37 -3.32
C THR A 28 -1.18 5.92 -3.06
N THR A 29 -0.94 5.43 -1.85
CA THR A 29 -1.38 4.09 -1.44
C THR A 29 -2.59 4.18 -0.51
N GLY A 30 -3.51 3.24 -0.64
CA GLY A 30 -4.60 3.01 0.30
C GLY A 30 -4.27 1.92 1.33
N ARG A 31 -5.29 1.57 2.10
CA ARG A 31 -5.31 0.37 2.93
C ARG A 31 -6.69 -0.27 2.88
N ILE A 32 -6.72 -1.60 3.05
CA ILE A 32 -7.94 -2.35 3.28
C ILE A 32 -7.92 -2.82 4.73
N THR A 33 -8.99 -2.51 5.46
CA THR A 33 -9.20 -2.92 6.86
C THR A 33 -10.53 -3.59 7.01
N GLY A 34 -10.60 -4.64 7.83
CA GLY A 34 -11.85 -5.32 8.12
C GLY A 34 -11.78 -6.11 9.42
N THR A 35 -12.94 -6.57 9.88
CA THR A 35 -13.07 -7.43 11.06
C THR A 35 -13.68 -8.75 10.64
N VAL A 36 -13.07 -9.86 11.05
CA VAL A 36 -13.55 -11.20 10.74
C VAL A 36 -14.36 -11.72 11.94
N LYS A 37 -15.61 -12.12 11.67
CA LYS A 37 -16.54 -12.66 12.66
C LYS A 37 -17.18 -13.95 12.15
N ASP A 38 -17.60 -14.81 13.07
CA ASP A 38 -18.43 -15.98 12.76
C ASP A 38 -19.92 -15.61 12.64
N ALA A 39 -20.76 -16.61 12.33
CA ALA A 39 -22.21 -16.44 12.17
C ALA A 39 -22.93 -16.08 13.49
N GLN A 40 -22.29 -16.33 14.63
CA GLN A 40 -22.77 -16.00 15.97
C GLN A 40 -22.30 -14.60 16.41
N GLY A 41 -21.47 -13.93 15.60
CA GLY A 41 -20.94 -12.60 15.85
C GLY A 41 -19.65 -12.57 16.68
N ALA A 42 -19.07 -13.72 17.02
CA ALA A 42 -17.79 -13.79 17.72
C ALA A 42 -16.63 -13.48 16.76
N VAL A 43 -15.61 -12.80 17.26
CA VAL A 43 -14.44 -12.42 16.45
C VAL A 43 -13.53 -13.61 16.22
N ILE A 44 -12.97 -13.71 15.01
CA ILE A 44 -12.05 -14.79 14.64
C ILE A 44 -10.62 -14.24 14.65
N VAL A 45 -9.85 -14.68 15.64
CA VAL A 45 -8.42 -14.35 15.79
C VAL A 45 -7.57 -15.31 14.96
N GLY A 46 -6.50 -14.82 14.34
CA GLY A 46 -5.60 -15.66 13.54
C GLY A 46 -6.13 -16.05 12.16
N ALA A 47 -7.21 -15.41 11.69
CA ALA A 47 -7.68 -15.54 10.32
C ALA A 47 -6.70 -14.84 9.37
N GLN A 48 -6.35 -15.50 8.26
CA GLN A 48 -5.51 -14.93 7.22
C GLN A 48 -6.37 -14.18 6.20
N ALA A 49 -6.18 -12.87 6.10
CA ALA A 49 -6.74 -12.04 5.06
C ALA A 49 -5.69 -11.87 3.95
N SER A 50 -6.04 -12.20 2.72
CA SER A 50 -5.22 -11.94 1.52
C SER A 50 -5.97 -10.99 0.61
N VAL A 51 -5.27 -10.02 0.03
CA VAL A 51 -5.81 -9.17 -1.04
C VAL A 51 -4.97 -9.37 -2.28
N GLU A 52 -5.62 -9.46 -3.43
CA GLU A 52 -4.98 -9.67 -4.72
C GLU A 52 -5.48 -8.63 -5.71
N ASN A 53 -4.57 -7.97 -6.40
CA ASN A 53 -4.88 -7.15 -7.56
C ASN A 53 -4.99 -8.09 -8.77
N PRO A 54 -6.18 -8.35 -9.32
CA PRO A 54 -6.33 -9.31 -10.42
C PRO A 54 -5.70 -8.82 -11.73
N ALA A 55 -5.41 -7.52 -11.86
CA ALA A 55 -4.78 -6.96 -13.06
C ALA A 55 -3.26 -7.18 -13.08
N THR A 56 -2.61 -7.17 -11.91
CA THR A 56 -1.14 -7.29 -11.81
C THR A 56 -0.68 -8.60 -11.17
N GLY A 57 -1.57 -9.29 -10.46
CA GLY A 57 -1.23 -10.44 -9.62
C GLY A 57 -0.56 -10.08 -8.29
N ASP A 58 -0.43 -8.78 -7.97
CA ASP A 58 0.15 -8.34 -6.70
C ASP A 58 -0.71 -8.81 -5.53
N ARG A 59 -0.07 -9.44 -4.55
CA ARG A 59 -0.75 -10.03 -3.41
C ARG A 59 -0.15 -9.58 -2.09
N HIS A 60 -1.02 -9.11 -1.21
CA HIS A 60 -0.68 -8.75 0.15
C HIS A 60 -1.49 -9.59 1.13
N SER A 61 -0.98 -9.80 2.33
CA SER A 61 -1.72 -10.53 3.36
C SER A 61 -1.46 -9.97 4.76
N ALA A 62 -2.46 -10.14 5.62
CA ALA A 62 -2.39 -9.83 7.04
C ALA A 62 -3.12 -10.92 7.83
N VAL A 63 -2.81 -11.03 9.12
CA VAL A 63 -3.49 -11.93 10.04
C VAL A 63 -4.34 -11.08 10.98
N THR A 64 -5.53 -11.57 11.33
CA THR A 64 -6.38 -10.87 12.30
C THR A 64 -5.77 -10.89 13.69
N ASP A 65 -5.83 -9.74 14.35
CA ASP A 65 -5.39 -9.56 15.73
C ASP A 65 -6.39 -10.12 16.75
N SER A 66 -6.14 -9.88 18.05
CA SER A 66 -7.00 -10.32 19.15
C SER A 66 -8.42 -9.72 19.14
N SER A 67 -8.65 -8.65 18.38
CA SER A 67 -9.98 -8.07 18.14
C SER A 67 -10.66 -8.64 16.89
N GLY A 68 -10.01 -9.57 16.19
CA GLY A 68 -10.47 -10.10 14.91
C GLY A 68 -10.26 -9.13 13.74
N THR A 69 -9.49 -8.05 13.93
CA THR A 69 -9.29 -7.01 12.92
C THR A 69 -8.02 -7.27 12.12
N TYR A 70 -8.06 -7.01 10.81
CA TYR A 70 -6.89 -7.00 9.94
C TYR A 70 -6.73 -5.64 9.26
N SER A 71 -5.49 -5.29 8.91
CA SER A 71 -5.16 -4.09 8.15
C SER A 71 -4.04 -4.40 7.18
N ILE A 72 -4.31 -4.24 5.88
CA ILE A 72 -3.35 -4.40 4.81
C ILE A 72 -3.05 -3.00 4.26
N LEU A 73 -1.82 -2.56 4.44
CA LEU A 73 -1.37 -1.20 4.14
C LEU A 73 -0.65 -1.17 2.78
N GLN A 74 -0.40 0.05 2.29
CA GLN A 74 0.44 0.32 1.13
C GLN A 74 -0.08 -0.31 -0.17
N LEU A 75 -1.39 -0.37 -0.33
CA LEU A 75 -2.01 -0.90 -1.54
C LEU A 75 -2.10 0.19 -2.61
N PRO A 76 -1.50 0.01 -3.79
CA PRO A 76 -1.73 0.90 -4.92
C PRO A 76 -3.23 0.97 -5.28
N PRO A 77 -3.73 2.06 -5.89
CA PRO A 77 -5.12 2.16 -6.29
C PRO A 77 -5.46 1.10 -7.35
N ALA A 78 -6.37 0.20 -7.01
CA ALA A 78 -6.91 -0.84 -7.88
C ALA A 78 -8.18 -1.43 -7.25
N THR A 79 -8.90 -2.24 -8.01
CA THR A 79 -9.92 -3.16 -7.47
C THR A 79 -9.23 -4.40 -6.94
N TYR A 80 -9.55 -4.83 -5.73
CA TYR A 80 -8.89 -5.97 -5.09
C TYR A 80 -9.88 -7.11 -4.83
N VAL A 81 -9.38 -8.33 -4.93
CA VAL A 81 -10.08 -9.53 -4.44
C VAL A 81 -9.57 -9.84 -3.04
N VAL A 82 -10.45 -9.78 -2.05
CA VAL A 82 -10.15 -10.09 -0.65
C VAL A 82 -10.55 -11.54 -0.37
N ASN A 83 -9.60 -12.38 0.07
CA ASN A 83 -9.82 -13.76 0.47
C ASN A 83 -9.49 -13.93 1.97
N ILE A 84 -10.49 -14.35 2.75
CA ILE A 84 -10.34 -14.62 4.18
C ILE A 84 -10.33 -16.13 4.41
N ARG A 85 -9.32 -16.62 5.12
CA ARG A 85 -9.18 -18.03 5.52
C ARG A 85 -8.96 -18.16 7.01
N ALA A 86 -9.75 -19.01 7.66
CA ALA A 86 -9.58 -19.37 9.06
C ALA A 86 -9.68 -20.89 9.22
N ARG A 87 -8.95 -21.46 10.18
CA ARG A 87 -9.02 -22.91 10.46
C ARG A 87 -10.41 -23.27 10.95
N GLY A 88 -11.00 -24.31 10.36
CA GLY A 88 -12.36 -24.77 10.70
C GLY A 88 -13.48 -23.97 10.02
N PHE A 89 -13.17 -22.99 9.18
CA PHE A 89 -14.15 -22.19 8.45
C PHE A 89 -13.96 -22.33 6.94
N SER A 90 -15.05 -22.23 6.19
CA SER A 90 -15.01 -22.10 4.74
C SER A 90 -14.37 -20.75 4.36
N PRO A 91 -13.55 -20.68 3.29
CA PRO A 91 -13.01 -19.42 2.82
C PRO A 91 -14.14 -18.46 2.40
N ALA A 92 -13.95 -17.17 2.68
CA ALA A 92 -14.83 -16.10 2.22
C ALA A 92 -14.09 -15.22 1.22
N VAL A 93 -14.77 -14.79 0.14
CA VAL A 93 -14.18 -13.99 -0.94
C VAL A 93 -15.06 -12.78 -1.21
N PHE A 94 -14.44 -11.60 -1.30
CA PHE A 94 -15.08 -10.31 -1.55
C PHE A 94 -14.31 -9.53 -2.62
N GLN A 95 -14.99 -8.60 -3.29
CA GLN A 95 -14.36 -7.63 -4.19
C GLN A 95 -14.52 -6.23 -3.60
N ASP A 96 -13.47 -5.43 -3.64
CA ASP A 96 -13.40 -4.03 -3.19
C ASP A 96 -13.05 -3.11 -4.37
#